data_AF-A0A257V8B5-F1
#
_entry.id   AF-A0A257V8B5-F1
#
_cell.length_a   1.000
_cell.length_b   1.000
_cell.length_c   1.000
_cell.angle_alpha   90.00
_cell.angle_beta   90.00
_cell.angle_gamma   90.00
#
_symmetry.space_group_name_H-M   'P 1'
#
loop_
_entity.id
_entity.type
_entity.pdbx_description
1 polymer ?
#
loop_
_entity_poly.entity_id
_entity_poly.type
_entity_poly.pdbx_seq_one_letter_code
_entity_poly.pdbx_strand_id
1 'polypeptide(L)'
;MAGPNLVRSHLPAGVSKSMTVDIAGLSARLTALYGSAAGSSYLGSEVCLACHNGKGALEDMSTWKHTRHSQFLRRPMGQWTLVDGQGVIANQAHGTKDDFMMGVDLATVGAFSAYGANAPKLSYDAATDTYWMQIGVLKCQVVATLAGSAGQDGQRFILRVPVTDTDTKLSKAIYYAPATYSRTQGWTPASATGGGWYTSSLTPKFDLTLTASALVAAGGPTSHTAGCIGCHATGIRSLGKTAAGEATYQGFYATLFNANDPGYIDYNGDGNFLLTNIGCESCHGPGAQHVLGGGDPTKIVNPANLTGAQASEICGRCHISVKSAPGKVYSWPYDDANMVDWMPRYDTWVPLATAFVPTYSYWGDGKLPTGHLRPYDYYQLSAHAATTYGQNGSSEPCNACHDAMDKQQTAQITTSITDSRSGLVIPTSPENDSLCLACHATHGPFANITKAQVADFANNEEAIAKVVSAHSNHPFAPERIMGLSNCINCHMSTSANHTWWVTKPEDTLTYMTTGVKDSNGNYVGYPNACAESCHNTRVNIFGLGLDPAPTTWTKDYDKNLANILVTYYGPGGTWWNTTPTP
;
A
#
# COMPACT_ATOMS: atom_id res chain seq x y z
N MET A 1 10.05 4.46 36.42
CA MET A 1 9.03 5.07 37.31
C MET A 1 7.92 5.59 36.42
N ALA A 2 6.70 5.07 36.56
CA ALA A 2 5.61 5.38 35.64
C ALA A 2 4.96 6.73 35.99
N GLY A 3 5.07 7.71 35.08
CA GLY A 3 4.38 8.99 35.18
C GLY A 3 2.87 8.87 34.92
N PRO A 4 2.10 9.95 35.17
CA PRO A 4 0.63 9.95 35.07
C PRO A 4 0.07 9.76 33.64
N ASN A 5 0.92 9.82 32.61
CA ASN A 5 0.50 9.79 31.19
C ASN A 5 0.83 8.48 30.45
N LEU A 6 1.32 7.43 31.13
CA LEU A 6 1.72 6.20 30.46
C LEU A 6 0.55 5.22 30.29
N VAL A 7 0.23 4.88 29.04
CA VAL A 7 -0.73 3.81 28.71
C VAL A 7 -0.11 2.45 29.00
N ARG A 8 -0.55 1.78 30.06
CA ARG A 8 -0.01 0.47 30.47
C ARG A 8 -0.41 -0.63 29.48
N SER A 9 0.53 -1.50 29.10
CA SER A 9 0.22 -2.78 28.45
C SER A 9 -0.53 -3.68 29.45
N HIS A 10 -1.71 -4.18 29.08
CA HIS A 10 -2.53 -5.04 29.95
C HIS A 10 -2.52 -6.52 29.58
N LEU A 11 -1.75 -6.92 28.58
CA LEU A 11 -1.60 -8.33 28.22
C LEU A 11 -0.35 -8.90 28.90
N PRO A 12 -0.50 -9.82 29.88
CA PRO A 12 0.58 -10.73 30.24
C PRO A 12 0.95 -11.56 29.01
N ALA A 13 2.24 -11.91 28.88
CA ALA A 13 2.68 -12.88 27.89
C ALA A 13 1.91 -14.20 28.09
N GLY A 14 1.14 -14.64 27.08
CA GLY A 14 0.49 -15.96 27.06
C GLY A 14 -1.04 -16.01 27.24
N VAL A 15 -1.78 -14.90 27.25
CA VAL A 15 -3.26 -14.96 27.32
C VAL A 15 -3.86 -15.21 25.94
N SER A 16 -4.34 -16.45 25.70
CA SER A 16 -4.95 -16.89 24.43
C SER A 16 -6.46 -17.17 24.50
N LYS A 17 -7.18 -16.75 25.54
CA LYS A 17 -8.64 -16.95 25.63
C LYS A 17 -9.39 -15.75 26.21
N SER A 18 -10.44 -15.35 25.47
CA SER A 18 -11.45 -14.33 25.77
C SER A 18 -11.01 -13.19 26.69
N MET A 19 -10.48 -12.13 26.09
CA MET A 19 -10.36 -10.85 26.78
C MET A 19 -11.75 -10.33 27.15
N THR A 20 -12.00 -10.09 28.44
CA THR A 20 -13.18 -9.33 28.87
C THR A 20 -12.78 -7.86 28.89
N VAL A 21 -13.38 -7.05 28.01
CA VAL A 21 -13.15 -5.60 28.00
C VAL A 21 -13.94 -4.98 29.15
N ASP A 22 -13.24 -4.41 30.13
CA ASP A 22 -13.86 -3.60 31.19
C ASP A 22 -14.33 -2.26 30.60
N ILE A 23 -15.62 -2.18 30.27
CA ILE A 23 -16.23 -1.00 29.63
C ILE A 23 -16.15 0.24 30.54
N ALA A 24 -16.36 0.08 31.85
CA ALA A 24 -16.29 1.18 32.80
C ALA A 24 -14.85 1.70 32.93
N GLY A 25 -13.88 0.79 33.04
CA GLY A 25 -12.47 1.12 33.01
C GLY A 25 -12.02 1.78 31.71
N LEU A 26 -12.52 1.32 30.57
CA LEU A 26 -12.24 1.92 29.26
C LEU A 26 -12.76 3.37 29.17
N SER A 27 -14.00 3.61 29.60
CA SER A 27 -14.61 4.95 29.62
C SER A 27 -13.79 5.94 30.46
N ALA A 28 -13.38 5.54 31.67
CA ALA A 28 -12.56 6.37 32.55
C ALA A 28 -11.19 6.71 31.91
N ARG A 29 -10.57 5.74 31.23
CA ARG A 29 -9.27 5.93 30.54
C ARG A 29 -9.38 6.87 29.36
N LEU A 30 -10.39 6.68 28.51
CA LEU A 30 -10.62 7.56 27.36
C LEU A 30 -10.88 9.01 27.83
N THR A 31 -11.64 9.17 28.91
CA THR A 31 -11.83 10.48 29.53
C THR A 31 -10.53 11.08 30.06
N ALA A 32 -9.67 10.28 30.70
CA ALA A 32 -8.37 10.75 31.17
C ALA A 32 -7.42 11.14 30.02
N LEU A 33 -7.42 10.38 28.93
CA LEU A 33 -6.53 10.62 27.78
C LEU A 33 -7.01 11.75 26.87
N TYR A 34 -8.33 11.86 26.68
CA TYR A 34 -8.92 12.68 25.63
C TYR A 34 -9.95 13.71 26.14
N GLY A 35 -10.21 13.75 27.45
CA GLY A 35 -11.20 14.64 28.05
C GLY A 35 -12.66 14.17 27.90
N SER A 36 -12.93 13.12 27.11
CA SER A 36 -14.25 12.50 27.00
C SER A 36 -14.16 11.03 26.55
N ALA A 37 -15.11 10.21 27.00
CA ALA A 37 -15.19 8.80 26.63
C ALA A 37 -15.90 8.55 25.28
N ALA A 38 -16.87 9.41 24.91
CA ALA A 38 -17.84 9.14 23.85
C ALA A 38 -17.58 9.90 22.53
N GLY A 39 -16.40 10.49 22.35
CA GLY A 39 -16.02 11.14 21.08
C GLY A 39 -15.70 10.14 19.96
N SER A 40 -15.30 10.65 18.79
CA SER A 40 -14.74 9.88 17.66
C SER A 40 -13.35 9.31 17.96
N SER A 41 -13.20 8.65 19.12
CA SER A 41 -11.95 8.10 19.61
C SER A 41 -11.70 6.72 19.03
N TYR A 42 -10.45 6.47 18.68
CA TYR A 42 -9.95 5.17 18.24
C TYR A 42 -9.44 4.38 19.45
N LEU A 43 -9.71 3.07 19.46
CA LEU A 43 -9.41 2.17 20.58
C LEU A 43 -8.19 1.28 20.29
N GLY A 44 -8.03 0.87 19.04
CA GLY A 44 -7.03 -0.09 18.57
C GLY A 44 -7.62 -1.49 18.28
N SER A 45 -6.98 -2.19 17.33
CA SER A 45 -7.44 -3.50 16.85
C SER A 45 -7.52 -4.57 17.95
N GLU A 46 -6.69 -4.53 19.00
CA GLU A 46 -6.79 -5.53 20.09
C GLU A 46 -8.13 -5.48 20.82
N VAL A 47 -8.72 -4.28 20.98
CA VAL A 47 -10.04 -4.14 21.61
C VAL A 47 -11.10 -4.78 20.71
N CYS A 48 -10.98 -4.60 19.40
CA CYS A 48 -11.88 -5.20 18.41
C CYS A 48 -11.78 -6.74 18.46
N LEU A 49 -10.56 -7.27 18.43
CA LEU A 49 -10.30 -8.72 18.43
C LEU A 49 -10.74 -9.42 19.73
N ALA A 50 -10.76 -8.72 20.86
CA ALA A 50 -11.29 -9.24 22.12
C ALA A 50 -12.75 -9.74 21.98
N CYS A 51 -13.54 -9.08 21.11
CA CYS A 51 -14.95 -9.41 20.88
C CYS A 51 -15.21 -10.10 19.55
N HIS A 52 -14.46 -9.77 18.49
CA HIS A 52 -14.75 -10.21 17.12
C HIS A 52 -13.92 -11.41 16.64
N ASN A 53 -12.98 -11.93 17.43
CA ASN A 53 -12.21 -13.09 17.01
C ASN A 53 -12.99 -14.41 17.26
N GLY A 54 -13.42 -15.08 16.18
CA GLY A 54 -14.12 -16.38 16.27
C GLY A 54 -15.48 -16.31 16.96
N LYS A 55 -16.22 -15.19 16.81
CA LYS A 55 -17.56 -15.01 17.38
C LYS A 55 -18.59 -14.64 16.31
N GLY A 56 -19.76 -15.28 16.39
CA GLY A 56 -20.89 -15.03 15.50
C GLY A 56 -20.66 -15.61 14.11
N ALA A 57 -20.97 -14.84 13.07
CA ALA A 57 -20.70 -15.18 11.67
C ALA A 57 -19.28 -14.81 11.21
N LEU A 58 -18.45 -14.25 12.10
CA LEU A 58 -17.08 -13.86 11.80
C LEU A 58 -16.14 -15.02 12.14
N GLU A 59 -15.28 -15.36 11.18
CA GLU A 59 -14.19 -16.34 11.35
C GLU A 59 -13.09 -15.81 12.28
N ASP A 60 -11.90 -16.43 12.23
CA ASP A 60 -10.71 -15.95 12.92
C ASP A 60 -10.26 -14.60 12.32
N MET A 61 -10.65 -13.50 12.97
CA MET A 61 -10.27 -12.15 12.59
C MET A 61 -8.84 -11.79 12.99
N SER A 62 -8.15 -12.64 13.76
CA SER A 62 -6.75 -12.41 14.12
C SER A 62 -5.79 -12.60 12.94
N THR A 63 -6.27 -13.24 11.86
CA THR A 63 -5.60 -13.33 10.56
C THR A 63 -5.15 -11.97 10.01
N TRP A 64 -5.92 -10.90 10.27
CA TRP A 64 -5.56 -9.52 9.94
C TRP A 64 -4.15 -9.14 10.45
N LYS A 65 -3.73 -9.63 11.63
CA LYS A 65 -2.39 -9.33 12.20
C LYS A 65 -1.24 -9.81 11.32
N HIS A 66 -1.52 -10.76 10.43
CA HIS A 66 -0.52 -11.30 9.53
C HIS A 66 -0.48 -10.61 8.17
N THR A 67 -1.41 -9.68 7.92
CA THR A 67 -1.48 -8.93 6.67
C THR A 67 -0.43 -7.82 6.62
N ARG A 68 -0.18 -7.26 5.43
CA ARG A 68 0.71 -6.10 5.30
C ARG A 68 0.09 -4.83 5.88
N HIS A 69 -1.23 -4.76 5.99
CA HIS A 69 -1.94 -3.65 6.63
C HIS A 69 -1.55 -3.47 8.09
N SER A 70 -1.39 -4.56 8.86
CA SER A 70 -0.98 -4.52 10.26
C SER A 70 0.53 -4.42 10.47
N GLN A 71 1.33 -4.79 9.46
CA GLN A 71 2.78 -5.02 9.60
C GLN A 71 3.65 -3.95 8.92
N PHE A 72 3.09 -2.95 8.26
CA PHE A 72 3.89 -2.11 7.36
C PHE A 72 4.99 -1.29 8.07
N LEU A 73 4.65 -0.66 9.19
CA LEU A 73 5.51 0.17 10.03
C LEU A 73 5.72 -0.53 11.37
N ARG A 74 6.97 -0.74 11.79
CA ARG A 74 7.28 -1.54 12.98
C ARG A 74 8.39 -0.92 13.81
N ARG A 75 8.27 -0.92 15.13
CA ARG A 75 9.44 -0.65 15.98
C ARG A 75 10.43 -1.83 15.85
N PRO A 76 11.73 -1.56 15.67
CA PRO A 76 12.72 -2.63 15.72
C PRO A 76 12.80 -3.18 17.15
N MET A 77 12.88 -4.50 17.28
CA MET A 77 13.03 -5.19 18.57
C MET A 77 13.96 -6.38 18.36
N GLY A 78 14.96 -6.54 19.22
CA GLY A 78 16.00 -7.56 19.10
C GLY A 78 15.46 -8.98 19.13
N GLN A 79 14.35 -9.21 19.85
CA GLN A 79 13.67 -10.52 19.87
C GLN A 79 13.10 -10.94 18.50
N TRP A 80 12.88 -9.98 17.59
CA TRP A 80 12.34 -10.23 16.25
C TRP A 80 13.40 -10.11 15.14
N THR A 81 14.69 -10.10 15.49
CA THR A 81 15.80 -10.12 14.52
C THR A 81 15.57 -11.17 13.44
N LEU A 82 15.67 -10.79 12.17
CA LEU A 82 15.48 -11.65 10.99
C LEU A 82 14.10 -12.31 10.86
N VAL A 83 13.10 -11.83 11.59
CA VAL A 83 11.73 -12.34 11.48
C VAL A 83 10.92 -11.45 10.53
N ASP A 84 10.60 -12.03 9.37
CA ASP A 84 9.73 -11.41 8.37
C ASP A 84 8.42 -10.93 8.98
N GLY A 85 8.03 -9.70 8.65
CA GLY A 85 6.77 -9.19 9.17
C GLY A 85 6.88 -8.54 10.55
N GLN A 86 8.02 -8.68 11.25
CA GLN A 86 8.12 -8.30 12.68
C GLN A 86 9.37 -7.47 13.01
N GLY A 87 10.56 -7.83 12.53
CA GLY A 87 11.81 -7.16 12.91
C GLY A 87 12.64 -6.64 11.75
N VAL A 88 13.92 -6.41 12.05
CA VAL A 88 14.92 -6.04 11.04
C VAL A 88 15.31 -7.28 10.25
N ILE A 89 15.17 -7.22 8.93
CA ILE A 89 15.45 -8.34 8.01
C ILE A 89 16.82 -8.23 7.32
N ALA A 90 17.54 -7.13 7.56
CA ALA A 90 18.83 -6.90 6.96
C ALA A 90 19.86 -7.93 7.43
N ASN A 91 20.32 -8.77 6.52
CA ASN A 91 21.31 -9.81 6.79
C ASN A 91 22.31 -10.00 5.64
N GLN A 92 22.88 -8.91 5.14
CA GLN A 92 23.89 -8.99 4.09
C GLN A 92 25.18 -9.66 4.57
N ALA A 93 25.54 -9.50 5.85
CA ALA A 93 26.74 -10.17 6.37
C ALA A 93 26.50 -11.67 6.67
N HIS A 94 25.29 -12.19 6.38
CA HIS A 94 24.94 -13.60 6.48
C HIS A 94 25.19 -14.22 7.87
N GLY A 95 24.80 -13.50 8.93
CA GLY A 95 24.89 -13.98 10.31
C GLY A 95 23.60 -14.61 10.83
N THR A 96 23.64 -15.01 12.10
CA THR A 96 22.47 -15.49 12.86
C THR A 96 21.66 -14.36 13.51
N LYS A 97 22.15 -13.12 13.40
CA LYS A 97 21.50 -11.89 13.84
C LYS A 97 21.49 -10.89 12.68
N ASP A 98 20.67 -9.87 12.77
CA ASP A 98 20.62 -8.81 11.78
C ASP A 98 21.89 -7.94 11.75
N ASP A 99 22.09 -7.22 10.64
CA ASP A 99 23.30 -6.43 10.37
C ASP A 99 23.51 -5.29 11.39
N PHE A 100 22.47 -4.79 12.07
CA PHE A 100 22.64 -3.82 13.15
C PHE A 100 23.18 -4.49 14.41
N MET A 101 22.64 -5.65 14.76
CA MET A 101 23.13 -6.44 15.89
C MET A 101 24.55 -6.95 15.69
N MET A 102 24.98 -7.14 14.44
CA MET A 102 26.36 -7.49 14.08
C MET A 102 27.31 -6.30 14.01
N GLY A 103 26.80 -5.06 14.08
CA GLY A 103 27.64 -3.87 14.04
C GLY A 103 28.27 -3.60 12.67
N VAL A 104 27.56 -3.91 11.58
CA VAL A 104 28.10 -3.78 10.22
C VAL A 104 28.45 -2.31 9.91
N ASP A 105 29.68 -2.09 9.44
CA ASP A 105 30.11 -0.82 8.84
C ASP A 105 29.78 -0.87 7.34
N LEU A 106 28.85 -0.03 6.87
CA LEU A 106 28.44 -0.07 5.47
C LEU A 106 29.57 0.32 4.52
N ALA A 107 30.66 0.93 4.98
CA ALA A 107 31.86 1.16 4.14
C ALA A 107 32.42 -0.15 3.55
N THR A 108 32.15 -1.29 4.19
CA THR A 108 32.55 -2.63 3.74
C THR A 108 31.60 -3.22 2.69
N VAL A 109 30.45 -2.59 2.46
CA VAL A 109 29.47 -2.98 1.44
C VAL A 109 29.77 -2.26 0.14
N GLY A 110 29.90 -3.00 -0.97
CA GLY A 110 30.30 -2.46 -2.27
C GLY A 110 29.47 -1.26 -2.74
N ALA A 111 28.16 -1.24 -2.47
CA ALA A 111 27.26 -0.14 -2.82
C ALA A 111 27.57 1.19 -2.11
N PHE A 112 28.34 1.16 -1.02
CA PHE A 112 28.76 2.33 -0.23
C PHE A 112 30.26 2.63 -0.37
N SER A 113 30.98 1.95 -1.27
CA SER A 113 32.42 2.19 -1.52
C SER A 113 32.76 3.66 -1.76
N ALA A 114 31.93 4.39 -2.50
CA ALA A 114 32.11 5.82 -2.78
C ALA A 114 31.98 6.71 -1.52
N TYR A 115 31.22 6.28 -0.50
CA TYR A 115 31.08 7.00 0.77
C TYR A 115 32.34 6.84 1.64
N GLY A 116 33.09 5.75 1.47
CA GLY A 116 34.28 5.45 2.25
C GLY A 116 34.01 5.53 3.76
N ALA A 117 34.87 6.22 4.50
CA ALA A 117 34.75 6.39 5.95
C ALA A 117 33.47 7.14 6.39
N ASN A 118 32.78 7.82 5.47
CA ASN A 118 31.53 8.53 5.75
C ASN A 118 30.29 7.63 5.62
N ALA A 119 30.44 6.38 5.17
CA ALA A 119 29.32 5.44 5.07
C ALA A 119 28.65 5.24 6.45
N PRO A 120 27.33 4.97 6.48
CA PRO A 120 26.64 4.76 7.75
C PRO A 120 27.19 3.54 8.49
N LYS A 121 27.19 3.61 9.83
CA LYS A 121 27.58 2.48 10.69
C LYS A 121 26.39 2.01 11.50
N LEU A 122 26.14 0.71 11.48
CA LEU A 122 25.02 0.10 12.18
C LEU A 122 25.48 -0.35 13.56
N SER A 123 24.61 -0.24 14.55
CA SER A 123 24.86 -0.81 15.88
C SER A 123 23.57 -1.09 16.64
N TYR A 124 23.68 -1.89 17.68
CA TYR A 124 22.59 -2.30 18.55
C TYR A 124 23.05 -2.28 20.00
N ASP A 125 22.23 -1.76 20.90
CA ASP A 125 22.44 -1.82 22.35
C ASP A 125 21.49 -2.85 22.97
N ALA A 126 22.06 -3.97 23.43
CA ALA A 126 21.31 -5.06 24.04
C ALA A 126 20.72 -4.71 25.41
N ALA A 127 21.27 -3.74 26.14
CA ALA A 127 20.78 -3.35 27.46
C ALA A 127 19.46 -2.58 27.37
N THR A 128 19.26 -1.85 26.27
CA THR A 128 18.10 -0.98 26.03
C THR A 128 17.24 -1.43 24.86
N ASP A 129 17.55 -2.58 24.24
CA ASP A 129 16.92 -3.09 23.02
C ASP A 129 16.81 -2.02 21.92
N THR A 130 17.88 -1.24 21.72
CA THR A 130 17.85 -0.06 20.86
C THR A 130 18.77 -0.19 19.66
N TYR A 131 18.21 0.06 18.48
CA TYR A 131 18.91 0.05 17.20
C TYR A 131 19.41 1.46 16.84
N TRP A 132 20.61 1.55 16.29
CA TRP A 132 21.28 2.80 15.99
C TRP A 132 21.90 2.81 14.60
N MET A 133 21.83 3.95 13.93
CA MET A 133 22.57 4.25 12.72
C MET A 133 23.42 5.50 12.94
N GLN A 134 24.73 5.36 12.83
CA GLN A 134 25.66 6.49 12.90
C GLN A 134 25.93 7.05 11.50
N ILE A 135 25.78 8.37 11.36
CA ILE A 135 25.96 9.12 10.13
C ILE A 135 26.92 10.28 10.45
N GLY A 136 28.18 10.16 10.03
CA GLY A 136 29.24 11.05 10.51
C GLY A 136 29.37 10.97 12.04
N VAL A 137 29.19 12.10 12.72
CA VAL A 137 29.22 12.19 14.19
C VAL A 137 27.85 11.99 14.85
N LEU A 138 26.75 12.01 14.08
CA LEU A 138 25.42 11.84 14.61
C LEU A 138 25.10 10.37 14.81
N LYS A 139 24.72 9.97 16.02
CA LYS A 139 24.20 8.64 16.34
C LYS A 139 22.68 8.70 16.44
N CYS A 140 21.98 8.28 15.39
CA CYS A 140 20.53 8.39 15.29
C CYS A 140 19.84 7.08 15.70
N GLN A 141 18.79 7.18 16.51
CA GLN A 141 18.01 6.01 16.91
C GLN A 141 17.14 5.55 15.74
N VAL A 142 17.15 4.26 15.43
CA VAL A 142 16.17 3.66 14.53
C VAL A 142 14.89 3.41 15.33
N VAL A 143 13.88 4.24 15.10
CA VAL A 143 12.62 4.20 15.86
C VAL A 143 11.53 3.40 15.16
N ALA A 144 11.67 3.23 13.83
CA ALA A 144 10.78 2.38 13.06
C ALA A 144 11.49 1.79 11.84
N THR A 145 10.98 0.66 11.37
CA THR A 145 11.24 0.04 10.07
C THR A 145 9.96 0.11 9.24
N LEU A 146 10.10 0.18 7.93
CA LEU A 146 9.00 0.25 6.97
C LEU A 146 9.21 -0.81 5.89
N ALA A 147 8.15 -1.58 5.60
CA ALA A 147 8.21 -2.78 4.77
C ALA A 147 9.21 -3.83 5.30
N GLY A 148 9.28 -4.99 4.65
CA GLY A 148 10.10 -6.13 5.08
C GLY A 148 9.28 -7.35 5.53
N SER A 149 8.01 -7.42 5.14
CA SER A 149 7.21 -8.65 5.29
C SER A 149 7.64 -9.72 4.28
N ALA A 150 7.21 -10.96 4.49
CA ALA A 150 7.47 -12.06 3.57
C ALA A 150 7.01 -11.73 2.14
N GLY A 151 7.82 -12.12 1.16
CA GLY A 151 7.56 -11.85 -0.26
C GLY A 151 7.59 -10.37 -0.65
N GLN A 152 8.07 -9.46 0.21
CA GLN A 152 8.48 -8.12 -0.21
C GLN A 152 9.99 -8.11 -0.38
N ASP A 153 10.47 -7.48 -1.45
CA ASP A 153 11.86 -7.07 -1.48
C ASP A 153 11.95 -5.66 -0.89
N GLY A 154 12.92 -5.44 0.00
CA GLY A 154 13.11 -4.12 0.60
C GLY A 154 12.67 -3.97 2.05
N GLN A 155 13.47 -3.24 2.82
CA GLN A 155 13.13 -2.64 4.11
C GLN A 155 13.79 -1.25 4.20
N ARG A 156 13.04 -0.28 4.69
CA ARG A 156 13.53 1.07 4.98
C ARG A 156 13.59 1.29 6.49
N PHE A 157 14.49 2.17 6.90
CA PHE A 157 14.72 2.50 8.30
C PHE A 157 14.36 3.96 8.55
N ILE A 158 13.79 4.23 9.71
CA ILE A 158 13.31 5.57 10.08
C ILE A 158 13.98 5.96 11.38
N LEU A 159 14.57 7.15 11.35
CA LEU A 159 15.48 7.67 12.35
C LEU A 159 14.83 8.80 13.14
N ARG A 160 15.12 8.84 14.44
CA ARG A 160 14.96 10.03 15.27
C ARG A 160 16.32 10.69 15.45
N VAL A 161 16.37 12.00 15.20
CA VAL A 161 17.63 12.73 15.02
C VAL A 161 17.95 13.53 16.28
N PRO A 162 19.17 13.44 16.83
CA PRO A 162 19.62 14.34 17.89
C PRO A 162 19.66 15.78 17.40
N VAL A 163 19.06 16.70 18.17
CA VAL A 163 19.05 18.15 17.88
C VAL A 163 19.24 18.95 19.17
N THR A 164 19.76 20.16 19.07
CA THR A 164 20.16 20.96 20.23
C THR A 164 19.04 21.83 20.80
N ASP A 165 18.03 22.15 20.01
CA ASP A 165 17.05 23.22 20.25
C ASP A 165 15.64 22.73 20.63
N THR A 166 15.44 21.42 20.81
CA THR A 166 14.18 20.86 21.35
C THR A 166 14.31 20.48 22.83
N ASP A 167 13.17 20.40 23.53
CA ASP A 167 13.12 20.04 24.95
C ASP A 167 13.69 18.64 25.22
N THR A 168 13.44 17.71 24.30
CA THR A 168 13.90 16.31 24.38
C THR A 168 15.29 16.10 23.78
N LYS A 169 15.92 17.14 23.21
CA LYS A 169 17.15 17.04 22.42
C LYS A 169 17.07 16.05 21.25
N LEU A 170 15.84 15.84 20.77
CA LEU A 170 15.49 14.94 19.68
C LEU A 170 14.49 15.64 18.75
N SER A 171 14.57 15.34 17.46
CA SER A 171 13.61 15.81 16.47
C SER A 171 12.18 15.38 16.83
N LYS A 172 11.20 16.25 16.54
CA LYS A 172 9.77 15.92 16.67
C LYS A 172 9.29 15.06 15.51
N ALA A 173 9.79 15.36 14.31
CA ALA A 173 9.59 14.50 13.15
C ALA A 173 10.56 13.31 13.16
N ILE A 174 10.21 12.27 12.40
CA ILE A 174 11.10 11.14 12.13
C ILE A 174 11.43 11.07 10.63
N TYR A 175 12.64 10.63 10.30
CA TYR A 175 13.25 10.82 8.98
C TYR A 175 13.73 9.51 8.38
N TYR A 176 13.62 9.34 7.06
CA TYR A 176 14.19 8.17 6.41
C TYR A 176 15.71 8.13 6.54
N ALA A 177 16.25 6.95 6.80
CA ALA A 177 17.68 6.69 6.84
C ALA A 177 18.35 6.89 5.46
N PRO A 178 19.67 7.13 5.41
CA PRO A 178 20.42 7.24 4.16
C PRO A 178 20.63 5.90 3.44
N ALA A 179 20.24 4.79 4.05
CA ALA A 179 20.43 3.44 3.55
C ALA A 179 19.12 2.64 3.57
N THR A 180 18.93 1.82 2.55
CA THR A 180 17.84 0.85 2.44
C THR A 180 18.42 -0.55 2.25
N TYR A 181 17.69 -1.58 2.66
CA TYR A 181 18.10 -2.96 2.48
C TYR A 181 17.15 -3.68 1.54
N SER A 182 17.67 -4.46 0.60
CA SER A 182 16.93 -5.40 -0.25
C SER A 182 17.51 -6.80 -0.07
N ARG A 183 16.67 -7.84 -0.13
CA ARG A 183 17.14 -9.23 -0.10
C ARG A 183 17.88 -9.58 -1.40
N THR A 184 17.49 -8.98 -2.51
CA THR A 184 18.07 -9.27 -3.83
C THR A 184 19.31 -8.43 -4.11
N GLN A 185 19.35 -7.19 -3.64
CA GLN A 185 20.43 -6.23 -3.92
C GLN A 185 21.35 -5.96 -2.71
N GLY A 186 20.96 -6.40 -1.51
CA GLY A 186 21.65 -6.02 -0.27
C GLY A 186 21.38 -4.57 0.14
N TRP A 187 22.30 -4.01 0.92
CA TRP A 187 22.28 -2.60 1.30
C TRP A 187 22.60 -1.69 0.12
N THR A 188 21.77 -0.67 -0.05
CA THR A 188 21.92 0.37 -1.07
C THR A 188 21.70 1.76 -0.47
N PRO A 189 22.41 2.80 -0.96
CA PRO A 189 22.11 4.17 -0.60
C PRO A 189 20.68 4.56 -1.03
N ALA A 190 19.96 5.29 -0.17
CA ALA A 190 18.58 5.73 -0.43
C ALA A 190 18.48 6.69 -1.64
N SER A 191 19.57 7.39 -1.96
CA SER A 191 19.79 8.12 -3.21
C SER A 191 21.30 8.30 -3.42
N ALA A 192 21.70 8.93 -4.53
CA ALA A 192 23.11 9.26 -4.78
C ALA A 192 23.76 10.05 -3.63
N THR A 193 23.00 10.86 -2.89
CA THR A 193 23.46 11.63 -1.71
C THR A 193 22.88 11.09 -0.40
N GLY A 194 22.52 9.80 -0.38
CA GLY A 194 21.98 9.12 0.78
C GLY A 194 20.71 9.77 1.29
N GLY A 195 19.77 10.14 0.42
CA GLY A 195 18.47 10.69 0.81
C GLY A 195 18.51 12.08 1.47
N GLY A 196 19.55 12.88 1.20
CA GLY A 196 19.67 14.25 1.73
C GLY A 196 20.55 14.37 2.98
N TRP A 197 21.13 13.27 3.46
CA TRP A 197 22.06 13.22 4.59
C TRP A 197 23.48 13.68 4.24
N TYR A 198 23.85 13.63 2.96
CA TYR A 198 25.20 13.93 2.48
C TYR A 198 25.21 15.05 1.45
N THR A 199 26.33 15.76 1.36
CA THR A 199 26.62 16.69 0.26
C THR A 199 26.83 15.92 -1.06
N SER A 200 26.96 16.63 -2.18
CA SER A 200 27.33 16.02 -3.48
C SER A 200 28.68 15.33 -3.45
N SER A 201 29.56 15.71 -2.52
CA SER A 201 30.88 15.09 -2.31
C SER A 201 30.84 13.96 -1.27
N LEU A 202 29.65 13.47 -0.92
CA LEU A 202 29.43 12.37 0.04
C LEU A 202 30.01 12.64 1.44
N THR A 203 30.06 13.91 1.85
CA THR A 203 30.37 14.31 3.22
C THR A 203 29.08 14.48 4.04
N PRO A 204 29.03 14.05 5.31
CA PRO A 204 27.84 14.26 6.14
C PRO A 204 27.51 15.74 6.28
N LYS A 205 26.23 16.10 6.13
CA LYS A 205 25.79 17.51 6.21
C LYS A 205 25.70 18.06 7.64
N PHE A 206 25.56 17.17 8.63
CA PHE A 206 25.13 17.55 9.97
C PHE A 206 26.13 17.08 11.04
N ASP A 207 26.22 17.85 12.12
CA ASP A 207 27.05 17.56 13.28
C ASP A 207 26.26 17.71 14.60
N LEU A 208 26.94 17.60 15.74
CA LEU A 208 26.32 17.66 17.06
C LEU A 208 25.73 19.04 17.44
N THR A 209 25.97 20.08 16.65
CA THR A 209 25.37 21.42 16.82
C THR A 209 24.03 21.54 16.10
N LEU A 210 23.61 20.52 15.35
CA LEU A 210 22.37 20.49 14.57
C LEU A 210 21.16 20.98 15.36
N THR A 211 20.41 21.92 14.76
CA THR A 211 19.10 22.37 15.23
C THR A 211 17.99 21.74 14.38
N ALA A 212 16.78 21.64 14.92
CA ALA A 212 15.60 21.19 14.17
C ALA A 212 15.34 22.07 12.94
N SER A 213 15.55 23.39 13.08
CA SER A 213 15.40 24.33 11.96
C SER A 213 16.41 24.06 10.83
N ALA A 214 17.66 23.78 11.17
CA ALA A 214 18.70 23.44 10.19
C ALA A 214 18.45 22.08 9.53
N LEU A 215 17.88 21.12 10.28
CA LEU A 215 17.47 19.82 9.73
C LEU A 215 16.37 19.97 8.67
N VAL A 216 15.41 20.87 8.88
CA VAL A 216 14.31 21.15 7.93
C VAL A 216 14.78 21.97 6.73
N ALA A 217 15.55 23.04 6.94
CA ALA A 217 15.87 24.05 5.91
C ALA A 217 16.84 23.57 4.81
N ALA A 218 17.65 22.54 5.06
CA ALA A 218 18.81 22.20 4.22
C ALA A 218 18.52 21.39 2.94
N GLY A 219 17.26 21.29 2.51
CA GLY A 219 16.84 20.17 1.65
C GLY A 219 17.28 18.85 2.30
N GLY A 220 17.03 18.78 3.62
CA GLY A 220 17.51 17.73 4.50
C GLY A 220 16.85 16.38 4.22
N PRO A 221 17.04 15.40 5.11
CA PRO A 221 16.48 14.08 4.91
C PRO A 221 14.95 14.12 4.82
N THR A 222 14.37 13.21 4.04
CA THR A 222 12.92 13.17 3.84
C THR A 222 12.22 12.75 5.13
N SER A 223 11.27 13.58 5.60
CA SER A 223 10.46 13.28 6.77
C SER A 223 9.36 12.26 6.43
N HIS A 224 9.31 11.15 7.17
CA HIS A 224 8.16 10.22 7.09
C HIS A 224 6.89 10.89 7.63
N THR A 225 7.03 11.73 8.66
CA THR A 225 5.90 12.43 9.29
C THR A 225 5.21 13.37 8.30
N ALA A 226 5.99 14.12 7.50
CA ALA A 226 5.43 15.06 6.53
C ALA A 226 4.81 14.38 5.30
N GLY A 227 5.31 13.21 4.89
CA GLY A 227 4.98 12.61 3.60
C GLY A 227 4.11 11.35 3.65
N CYS A 228 4.09 10.61 4.76
CA CYS A 228 3.64 9.21 4.75
C CYS A 228 2.66 8.86 5.87
N ILE A 229 2.70 9.56 7.00
CA ILE A 229 1.95 9.13 8.19
C ILE A 229 0.43 9.13 7.98
N GLY A 230 -0.10 10.00 7.12
CA GLY A 230 -1.54 10.10 6.87
C GLY A 230 -2.17 8.82 6.30
N CYS A 231 -1.40 8.01 5.57
CA CYS A 231 -1.86 6.71 5.07
C CYS A 231 -1.38 5.53 5.92
N HIS A 232 -0.49 5.72 6.90
CA HIS A 232 0.15 4.63 7.66
C HIS A 232 -0.15 4.70 9.17
N ALA A 233 -1.32 5.26 9.50
CA ALA A 233 -1.83 5.35 10.86
C ALA A 233 -3.31 5.00 10.93
N THR A 234 -3.75 4.57 12.11
CA THR A 234 -5.15 4.29 12.40
C THR A 234 -5.76 5.49 13.11
N GLY A 235 -6.26 6.41 12.28
CA GLY A 235 -6.82 7.69 12.72
C GLY A 235 -5.76 8.74 13.04
N ILE A 236 -6.05 9.99 12.72
CA ILE A 236 -5.18 11.14 12.99
C ILE A 236 -5.88 12.05 14.00
N ARG A 237 -5.25 12.31 15.15
CA ARG A 237 -5.80 13.21 16.17
C ARG A 237 -5.42 14.66 15.89
N SER A 238 -4.16 14.92 15.55
CA SER A 238 -3.74 16.24 15.08
C SER A 238 -2.46 16.17 14.25
N LEU A 239 -2.37 17.08 13.29
CA LEU A 239 -1.16 17.38 12.55
C LEU A 239 -0.77 18.83 12.81
N GLY A 240 0.49 19.16 12.58
CA GLY A 240 0.96 20.54 12.69
C GLY A 240 2.41 20.69 12.29
N LYS A 241 2.95 21.87 12.52
CA LYS A 241 4.38 22.15 12.39
C LYS A 241 4.89 22.85 13.64
N THR A 242 6.13 22.56 14.03
CA THR A 242 6.83 23.34 15.07
C THR A 242 7.19 24.73 14.53
N ALA A 243 7.62 25.64 15.41
CA ALA A 243 8.18 26.93 14.99
C ALA A 243 9.41 26.79 14.07
N ALA A 244 10.14 25.68 14.20
CA ALA A 244 11.27 25.30 13.35
C ALA A 244 10.85 24.73 11.98
N GLY A 245 9.54 24.56 11.74
CA GLY A 245 8.99 24.00 10.51
C GLY A 245 8.91 22.47 10.45
N GLU A 246 9.34 21.76 11.51
CA GLU A 246 9.24 20.30 11.56
C GLU A 246 7.78 19.84 11.60
N ALA A 247 7.43 18.85 10.78
CA ALA A 247 6.13 18.21 10.85
C ALA A 247 5.91 17.53 12.20
N THR A 248 4.72 17.68 12.75
CA THR A 248 4.28 17.03 14.00
C THR A 248 3.04 16.20 13.73
N TYR A 249 2.97 15.06 14.40
CA TYR A 249 1.84 14.14 14.33
C TYR A 249 1.49 13.64 15.73
N GLN A 250 0.21 13.73 16.05
CA GLN A 250 -0.39 13.06 17.18
C GLN A 250 -1.44 12.07 16.66
N GLY A 251 -1.20 10.79 16.92
CA GLY A 251 -2.17 9.73 16.74
C GLY A 251 -3.00 9.49 17.99
N PHE A 252 -3.93 8.56 17.89
CA PHE A 252 -4.59 7.97 19.05
C PHE A 252 -3.65 7.01 19.76
N TYR A 253 -3.71 6.99 21.09
CA TYR A 253 -2.93 6.08 21.90
C TYR A 253 -3.47 4.65 21.80
N ALA A 254 -2.57 3.68 21.80
CA ALA A 254 -2.94 2.28 21.88
C ALA A 254 -3.45 1.94 23.29
N THR A 255 -4.77 2.02 23.49
CA THR A 255 -5.39 1.79 24.82
C THR A 255 -5.24 0.36 25.32
N LEU A 256 -5.01 -0.57 24.39
CA LEU A 256 -4.71 -1.96 24.61
C LEU A 256 -3.75 -2.45 23.52
N PHE A 257 -2.64 -3.04 23.93
CA PHE A 257 -1.64 -3.60 23.02
C PHE A 257 -0.86 -4.74 23.70
N ASN A 258 -0.25 -5.60 22.88
CA ASN A 258 0.73 -6.58 23.33
C ASN A 258 2.12 -5.94 23.31
N ALA A 259 2.84 -5.99 24.43
CA ALA A 259 4.17 -5.37 24.55
C ALA A 259 5.22 -6.01 23.62
N ASN A 260 4.98 -7.23 23.11
CA ASN A 260 5.83 -7.89 22.14
C ASN A 260 5.41 -7.64 20.68
N ASP A 261 4.30 -6.94 20.45
CA ASP A 261 3.87 -6.60 19.10
C ASP A 261 4.67 -5.39 18.59
N PRO A 262 5.45 -5.53 17.50
CA PRO A 262 6.24 -4.45 16.95
C PRO A 262 5.40 -3.42 16.16
N GLY A 263 4.12 -3.67 15.91
CA GLY A 263 3.22 -2.76 15.18
C GLY A 263 2.82 -1.48 15.93
N TYR A 264 3.12 -1.41 17.24
CA TYR A 264 2.85 -0.25 18.10
C TYR A 264 4.13 0.54 18.34
N ILE A 265 4.12 1.84 17.99
CA ILE A 265 5.32 2.67 17.95
C ILE A 265 5.11 3.95 18.76
N ASP A 266 6.10 4.33 19.55
CA ASP A 266 6.19 5.64 20.18
C ASP A 266 6.65 6.64 19.12
N TYR A 267 5.70 6.99 18.25
CA TYR A 267 5.98 7.74 17.04
C TYR A 267 6.41 9.18 17.35
N ASN A 268 5.78 9.83 18.33
CA ASN A 268 6.07 11.21 18.72
C ASN A 268 7.18 11.30 19.79
N GLY A 269 7.54 10.21 20.45
CA GLY A 269 8.62 10.15 21.45
C GLY A 269 8.18 10.64 22.82
N ASP A 270 6.88 10.58 23.12
CA ASP A 270 6.32 11.01 24.40
C ASP A 270 6.27 9.89 25.46
N GLY A 271 6.75 8.69 25.10
CA GLY A 271 6.73 7.50 25.94
C GLY A 271 5.48 6.63 25.78
N ASN A 272 4.54 7.02 24.92
CA ASN A 272 3.31 6.26 24.66
C ASN A 272 3.25 5.71 23.24
N PHE A 273 2.78 4.47 23.13
CA PHE A 273 2.53 3.88 21.83
C PHE A 273 1.27 4.43 21.18
N LEU A 274 1.37 4.72 19.89
CA LEU A 274 0.26 5.16 19.07
C LEU A 274 -0.29 4.01 18.23
N LEU A 275 -1.53 4.19 17.76
CA LEU A 275 -2.16 3.35 16.75
C LEU A 275 -1.56 3.66 15.36
N THR A 276 -0.38 3.11 15.10
CA THR A 276 0.27 3.10 13.78
C THR A 276 -0.27 1.95 12.93
N ASN A 277 0.08 1.93 11.63
CA ASN A 277 -0.43 0.95 10.64
C ASN A 277 -1.93 1.10 10.32
N ILE A 278 -2.46 0.15 9.55
CA ILE A 278 -3.86 0.09 9.12
C ILE A 278 -4.60 -0.94 9.98
N GLY A 279 -5.19 -0.45 11.07
CA GLY A 279 -6.03 -1.20 12.00
C GLY A 279 -7.48 -1.33 11.56
N CYS A 280 -8.28 -2.08 12.32
CA CYS A 280 -9.70 -2.30 12.03
C CYS A 280 -10.44 -0.96 11.82
N GLU A 281 -10.18 0.00 12.70
CA GLU A 281 -10.83 1.31 12.70
C GLU A 281 -10.39 2.22 11.53
N SER A 282 -9.32 1.87 10.78
CA SER A 282 -9.00 2.57 9.53
C SER A 282 -10.07 2.35 8.45
N CYS A 283 -10.74 1.19 8.50
CA CYS A 283 -11.81 0.81 7.57
C CYS A 283 -13.21 0.94 8.19
N HIS A 284 -13.33 0.63 9.49
CA HIS A 284 -14.61 0.62 10.20
C HIS A 284 -14.94 1.95 10.92
N GLY A 285 -13.99 2.89 10.94
CA GLY A 285 -14.13 4.15 11.67
C GLY A 285 -13.86 4.00 13.17
N PRO A 286 -13.98 5.10 13.94
CA PRO A 286 -13.72 5.10 15.39
C PRO A 286 -14.69 4.19 16.16
N GLY A 287 -14.17 3.25 16.95
CA GLY A 287 -14.96 2.22 17.63
C GLY A 287 -15.41 2.55 19.06
N ALA A 288 -15.02 3.69 19.63
CA ALA A 288 -15.33 4.02 21.02
C ALA A 288 -16.82 3.95 21.35
N GLN A 289 -17.68 4.56 20.52
CA GLN A 289 -19.12 4.58 20.77
C GLN A 289 -19.77 3.21 20.60
N HIS A 290 -19.28 2.40 19.65
CA HIS A 290 -19.71 1.01 19.49
C HIS A 290 -19.43 0.18 20.75
N VAL A 291 -18.18 0.20 21.24
CA VAL A 291 -17.79 -0.59 22.41
C VAL A 291 -18.49 -0.10 23.68
N LEU A 292 -18.52 1.21 23.93
CA LEU A 292 -19.17 1.79 25.10
C LEU A 292 -20.69 1.64 25.08
N GLY A 293 -21.28 1.55 23.88
CA GLY A 293 -22.69 1.23 23.67
C GLY A 293 -23.03 -0.25 23.82
N GLY A 294 -22.09 -1.09 24.28
CA GLY A 294 -22.31 -2.53 24.46
C GLY A 294 -22.24 -3.33 23.16
N GLY A 295 -21.49 -2.85 22.16
CA GLY A 295 -21.39 -3.46 20.84
C GLY A 295 -22.49 -3.03 19.88
N ASP A 296 -23.05 -1.82 20.04
CA ASP A 296 -24.12 -1.29 19.17
C ASP A 296 -23.65 -1.19 17.70
N PRO A 297 -24.19 -2.02 16.79
CA PRO A 297 -23.74 -2.04 15.40
C PRO A 297 -24.09 -0.76 14.63
N THR A 298 -24.98 0.09 15.16
CA THR A 298 -25.30 1.39 14.54
C THR A 298 -24.25 2.46 14.82
N LYS A 299 -23.25 2.16 15.64
CA LYS A 299 -22.17 3.08 16.06
C LYS A 299 -20.80 2.74 15.46
N ILE A 300 -20.78 1.92 14.41
CA ILE A 300 -19.58 1.54 13.68
C ILE A 300 -19.93 1.33 12.20
N VAL A 301 -18.99 1.60 11.29
CA VAL A 301 -19.22 1.31 9.87
C VAL A 301 -19.06 -0.18 9.62
N ASN A 302 -20.01 -0.77 8.91
CA ASN A 302 -19.84 -2.07 8.27
C ASN A 302 -19.78 -1.86 6.75
N PRO A 303 -18.62 -2.08 6.10
CA PRO A 303 -18.47 -1.92 4.66
C PRO A 303 -19.49 -2.69 3.82
N ALA A 304 -20.00 -3.84 4.30
CA ALA A 304 -21.02 -4.63 3.60
C ALA A 304 -22.39 -3.92 3.51
N ASN A 305 -22.66 -2.95 4.40
CA ASN A 305 -23.90 -2.18 4.40
C ASN A 305 -23.80 -0.90 3.54
N LEU A 306 -22.63 -0.59 3.00
CA LEU A 306 -22.41 0.60 2.19
C LEU A 306 -22.72 0.33 0.71
N THR A 307 -23.00 1.40 -0.04
CA THR A 307 -22.93 1.30 -1.51
C THR A 307 -21.51 0.94 -1.94
N GLY A 308 -21.37 0.27 -3.09
CA GLY A 308 -20.04 -0.08 -3.61
C GLY A 308 -19.09 1.12 -3.75
N ALA A 309 -19.61 2.28 -4.18
CA ALA A 309 -18.81 3.51 -4.25
C ALA A 309 -18.27 3.95 -2.88
N GLN A 310 -19.12 3.97 -1.84
CA GLN A 310 -18.73 4.31 -0.47
C GLN A 310 -17.73 3.28 0.11
N ALA A 311 -17.96 1.98 -0.14
CA ALA A 311 -17.02 0.95 0.29
C ALA A 311 -15.64 1.13 -0.37
N SER A 312 -15.59 1.48 -1.66
CA SER A 312 -14.33 1.76 -2.37
C SER A 312 -13.62 3.01 -1.87
N GLU A 313 -14.34 4.06 -1.44
CA GLU A 313 -13.75 5.26 -0.85
C GLU A 313 -12.92 4.95 0.42
N ILE A 314 -13.29 3.92 1.18
CA ILE A 314 -12.52 3.46 2.35
C ILE A 314 -11.09 3.06 1.92
N CYS A 315 -10.97 2.27 0.85
CA CYS A 315 -9.67 1.89 0.29
C CYS A 315 -8.96 3.09 -0.35
N GLY A 316 -9.74 3.93 -1.05
CA GLY A 316 -9.30 5.14 -1.72
C GLY A 316 -8.65 6.16 -0.79
N ARG A 317 -8.94 6.14 0.51
CA ARG A 317 -8.23 6.96 1.50
C ARG A 317 -6.71 6.82 1.43
N CYS A 318 -6.22 5.61 1.17
CA CYS A 318 -4.78 5.30 1.18
C CYS A 318 -4.26 4.89 -0.20
N HIS A 319 -5.07 4.19 -1.00
CA HIS A 319 -4.67 3.69 -2.32
C HIS A 319 -4.91 4.71 -3.43
N ILE A 320 -4.57 5.98 -3.17
CA ILE A 320 -4.72 7.11 -4.08
C ILE A 320 -3.47 8.02 -4.08
N SER A 321 -3.22 8.73 -5.18
CA SER A 321 -2.11 9.69 -5.32
C SER A 321 -2.62 11.12 -5.48
N VAL A 322 -2.66 11.89 -4.38
CA VAL A 322 -3.37 13.19 -4.31
C VAL A 322 -2.66 14.23 -3.44
N LYS A 323 -3.20 15.46 -3.45
CA LYS A 323 -2.98 16.44 -2.38
C LYS A 323 -4.23 16.59 -1.51
N SER A 324 -4.07 16.99 -0.26
CA SER A 324 -5.20 17.36 0.61
C SER A 324 -6.00 18.54 0.04
N ALA A 325 -7.25 18.68 0.47
CA ALA A 325 -8.10 19.79 0.08
C ALA A 325 -8.41 20.69 1.28
N PRO A 326 -8.68 21.99 1.06
CA PRO A 326 -8.52 22.73 -0.20
C PRO A 326 -7.09 23.25 -0.44
N GLY A 327 -6.24 23.31 0.58
CA GLY A 327 -4.95 23.99 0.59
C GLY A 327 -3.78 23.24 -0.05
N LYS A 328 -3.97 21.97 -0.44
CA LYS A 328 -2.94 21.11 -1.08
C LYS A 328 -1.69 20.92 -0.22
N VAL A 329 -1.85 20.96 1.10
CA VAL A 329 -0.75 20.93 2.08
C VAL A 329 -0.10 19.55 2.20
N TYR A 330 -0.91 18.50 2.29
CA TYR A 330 -0.49 17.12 2.52
C TYR A 330 -0.61 16.28 1.25
N SER A 331 0.01 15.10 1.23
CA SER A 331 0.01 14.19 0.07
C SER A 331 -0.92 12.99 0.26
N TRP A 332 -2.03 13.20 0.96
CA TRP A 332 -3.10 12.24 1.23
C TRP A 332 -4.43 12.99 1.41
N PRO A 333 -5.59 12.30 1.33
CA PRO A 333 -6.88 12.90 1.62
C PRO A 333 -6.97 13.42 3.06
N TYR A 334 -7.18 14.72 3.21
CA TYR A 334 -7.27 15.42 4.48
C TYR A 334 -7.96 16.78 4.27
N ASP A 335 -8.81 17.21 5.20
CA ASP A 335 -9.31 18.58 5.24
C ASP A 335 -8.25 19.46 5.92
N ASP A 336 -7.39 20.08 5.11
CA ASP A 336 -6.28 20.89 5.60
C ASP A 336 -6.68 22.32 6.01
N ALA A 337 -7.90 22.76 5.70
CA ALA A 337 -8.43 24.02 6.20
C ALA A 337 -8.91 23.89 7.64
N ASN A 338 -9.60 22.80 7.95
CA ASN A 338 -10.14 22.55 9.30
C ASN A 338 -9.26 21.63 10.14
N MET A 339 -8.17 21.10 9.56
CA MET A 339 -7.28 20.14 10.19
C MET A 339 -8.01 18.86 10.66
N VAL A 340 -8.86 18.32 9.79
CA VAL A 340 -9.69 17.14 10.07
C VAL A 340 -9.35 16.00 9.13
N ASP A 341 -9.15 14.82 9.71
CA ASP A 341 -8.92 13.57 8.98
C ASP A 341 -10.21 13.10 8.30
N TRP A 342 -10.07 12.62 7.06
CA TRP A 342 -11.17 11.88 6.44
C TRP A 342 -11.23 10.47 7.03
N MET A 343 -12.41 10.06 7.46
CA MET A 343 -12.64 8.74 8.04
C MET A 343 -14.00 8.20 7.59
N PRO A 344 -14.16 6.87 7.49
CA PRO A 344 -15.48 6.27 7.35
C PRO A 344 -16.31 6.57 8.60
N ARG A 345 -17.55 7.02 8.39
CA ARG A 345 -18.47 7.44 9.45
C ARG A 345 -19.80 6.70 9.34
N TYR A 346 -20.34 6.30 10.48
CA TYR A 346 -21.61 5.58 10.55
C TYR A 346 -22.82 6.53 10.54
N ASP A 347 -22.63 7.81 10.89
CA ASP A 347 -23.69 8.80 11.07
C ASP A 347 -24.00 9.56 9.77
N THR A 348 -23.01 10.21 9.18
CA THR A 348 -23.15 10.97 7.93
C THR A 348 -21.93 10.71 7.05
N TRP A 349 -22.18 10.09 5.89
CA TRP A 349 -21.14 9.82 4.92
C TRP A 349 -20.68 11.13 4.27
N VAL A 350 -19.37 11.38 4.34
CA VAL A 350 -18.73 12.50 3.65
C VAL A 350 -17.93 11.92 2.49
N PRO A 351 -18.23 12.27 1.22
CA PRO A 351 -17.52 11.74 0.08
C PRO A 351 -16.02 12.02 0.17
N LEU A 352 -15.18 11.01 -0.11
CA LEU A 352 -13.72 11.15 -0.07
C LEU A 352 -13.20 12.30 -0.94
N ALA A 353 -13.85 12.55 -2.08
CA ALA A 353 -13.50 13.63 -3.01
C ALA A 353 -13.52 15.04 -2.41
N THR A 354 -14.16 15.22 -1.25
CA THR A 354 -14.15 16.50 -0.52
C THR A 354 -12.82 16.77 0.20
N ALA A 355 -12.02 15.73 0.44
CA ALA A 355 -10.79 15.79 1.24
C ALA A 355 -9.52 15.79 0.38
N PHE A 356 -9.61 15.78 -0.96
CA PHE A 356 -8.43 15.77 -1.81
C PHE A 356 -8.60 16.51 -3.13
N VAL A 357 -7.45 16.88 -3.71
CA VAL A 357 -7.31 17.34 -5.08
C VAL A 357 -6.44 16.34 -5.85
N PRO A 358 -6.92 15.78 -6.97
CA PRO A 358 -6.12 14.86 -7.77
C PRO A 358 -4.81 15.47 -8.27
N THR A 359 -3.79 14.65 -8.46
CA THR A 359 -2.46 15.08 -8.94
C THR A 359 -2.00 14.40 -10.23
N TYR A 360 -2.84 13.57 -10.83
CA TYR A 360 -2.49 12.83 -12.03
C TYR A 360 -2.38 13.75 -13.26
N SER A 361 -1.47 13.35 -14.15
CA SER A 361 -1.49 13.74 -15.56
C SER A 361 -2.17 12.63 -16.35
N TYR A 362 -2.40 12.83 -17.64
CA TYR A 362 -2.99 11.83 -18.52
C TYR A 362 -2.02 11.45 -19.63
N TRP A 363 -2.23 10.27 -20.21
CA TRP A 363 -1.64 9.92 -21.50
C TRP A 363 -2.29 10.77 -22.60
N GLY A 364 -1.88 10.57 -23.86
CA GLY A 364 -2.37 11.37 -24.99
C GLY A 364 -3.89 11.35 -25.19
N ASP A 365 -4.60 10.38 -24.59
CA ASP A 365 -6.05 10.21 -24.64
C ASP A 365 -6.83 11.15 -23.71
N GLY A 366 -6.15 11.81 -22.77
CA GLY A 366 -6.77 12.63 -21.74
C GLY A 366 -7.65 11.84 -20.76
N LYS A 367 -7.53 10.50 -20.72
CA LYS A 367 -8.36 9.62 -19.88
C LYS A 367 -7.53 8.66 -19.03
N LEU A 368 -6.59 7.92 -19.64
CA LEU A 368 -5.73 7.02 -18.90
C LEU A 368 -4.71 7.85 -18.11
N PRO A 369 -4.68 7.72 -16.78
CA PRO A 369 -3.74 8.50 -15.98
C PRO A 369 -2.28 8.08 -16.22
N THR A 370 -1.36 9.03 -16.15
CA THR A 370 0.09 8.81 -16.20
C THR A 370 0.74 9.00 -14.84
N GLY A 371 1.80 8.21 -14.59
CA GLY A 371 2.63 8.30 -13.39
C GLY A 371 2.47 7.10 -12.44
N HIS A 372 3.19 7.15 -11.31
CA HIS A 372 3.14 6.11 -10.27
C HIS A 372 1.86 6.26 -9.41
N LEU A 373 0.72 6.03 -10.03
CA LEU A 373 -0.60 6.16 -9.40
C LEU A 373 -0.97 4.90 -8.63
N ARG A 374 -1.97 5.01 -7.77
CA ARG A 374 -2.41 3.92 -6.90
C ARG A 374 -3.75 3.35 -7.38
N PRO A 375 -4.11 2.12 -6.97
CA PRO A 375 -5.26 1.40 -7.52
C PRO A 375 -6.57 2.19 -7.59
N TYR A 376 -6.88 3.03 -6.60
CA TYR A 376 -8.13 3.79 -6.58
C TYR A 376 -8.19 4.86 -7.68
N ASP A 377 -7.06 5.48 -8.03
CA ASP A 377 -6.98 6.47 -9.13
C ASP A 377 -7.47 5.87 -10.46
N TYR A 378 -7.06 4.63 -10.73
CA TYR A 378 -7.48 3.87 -11.92
C TYR A 378 -8.90 3.33 -11.80
N TYR A 379 -9.25 2.80 -10.61
CA TYR A 379 -10.57 2.23 -10.35
C TYR A 379 -11.69 3.21 -10.66
N GLN A 380 -11.55 4.48 -10.25
CA GLN A 380 -12.56 5.52 -10.47
C GLN A 380 -12.92 5.73 -11.96
N LEU A 381 -12.03 5.34 -12.87
CA LEU A 381 -12.22 5.45 -14.31
C LEU A 381 -12.81 4.19 -14.94
N SER A 382 -12.85 3.09 -14.19
CA SER A 382 -13.25 1.77 -14.69
C SER A 382 -14.75 1.61 -14.84
N ALA A 383 -15.15 0.62 -15.64
CA ALA A 383 -16.55 0.17 -15.70
C ALA A 383 -17.03 -0.40 -14.36
N HIS A 384 -16.13 -0.95 -13.54
CA HIS A 384 -16.43 -1.43 -12.19
C HIS A 384 -16.80 -0.31 -11.22
N ALA A 385 -16.23 0.89 -11.38
CA ALA A 385 -16.68 2.06 -10.62
C ALA A 385 -18.00 2.64 -11.14
N ALA A 386 -18.25 2.56 -12.45
CA ALA A 386 -19.42 3.16 -13.09
C ALA A 386 -20.69 2.29 -13.10
N THR A 387 -20.57 0.99 -12.82
CA THR A 387 -21.70 0.04 -12.84
C THR A 387 -22.70 0.30 -11.70
N THR A 388 -23.91 -0.23 -11.88
CA THR A 388 -24.98 -0.25 -10.87
C THR A 388 -25.34 -1.68 -10.44
N TYR A 389 -24.55 -2.66 -10.85
CA TYR A 389 -24.79 -4.09 -10.59
C TYR A 389 -24.05 -4.65 -9.38
N GLY A 390 -23.14 -3.86 -8.80
CA GLY A 390 -22.32 -4.26 -7.67
C GLY A 390 -23.00 -4.07 -6.32
N GLN A 391 -22.20 -3.92 -5.27
CA GLN A 391 -22.66 -3.98 -3.90
C GLN A 391 -23.74 -2.92 -3.60
N ASN A 392 -24.86 -3.39 -3.05
CA ASN A 392 -26.04 -2.58 -2.72
C ASN A 392 -26.53 -1.70 -3.89
N GLY A 393 -26.49 -2.25 -5.12
CA GLY A 393 -27.02 -1.61 -6.33
C GLY A 393 -26.16 -0.48 -6.90
N SER A 394 -24.85 -0.52 -6.63
CA SER A 394 -23.89 0.52 -7.00
C SER A 394 -22.66 -0.10 -7.70
N SER A 395 -21.50 0.54 -7.59
CA SER A 395 -20.21 0.08 -8.14
C SER A 395 -19.84 -1.31 -7.61
N GLU A 396 -18.97 -2.02 -8.33
CA GLU A 396 -18.27 -3.18 -7.75
C GLU A 396 -17.18 -2.67 -6.79
N PRO A 397 -17.24 -2.95 -5.49
CA PRO A 397 -16.28 -2.40 -4.55
C PRO A 397 -14.96 -3.16 -4.57
N CYS A 398 -13.89 -2.52 -4.07
CA CYS A 398 -12.58 -3.17 -3.98
C CYS A 398 -12.62 -4.52 -3.24
N ASN A 399 -13.45 -4.65 -2.20
CA ASN A 399 -13.61 -5.88 -1.43
C ASN A 399 -14.43 -6.98 -2.13
N ALA A 400 -14.90 -6.76 -3.37
CA ALA A 400 -15.45 -7.82 -4.21
C ALA A 400 -14.34 -8.71 -4.81
N CYS A 401 -13.15 -8.16 -5.01
CA CYS A 401 -11.97 -8.89 -5.50
C CYS A 401 -10.90 -9.08 -4.42
N HIS A 402 -10.90 -8.23 -3.40
CA HIS A 402 -9.91 -8.25 -2.34
C HIS A 402 -10.48 -8.62 -0.98
N ASP A 403 -9.68 -9.28 -0.15
CA ASP A 403 -9.99 -9.53 1.25
C ASP A 403 -8.92 -8.92 2.15
N ALA A 404 -9.25 -7.77 2.74
CA ALA A 404 -8.35 -7.03 3.61
C ALA A 404 -8.04 -7.74 4.95
N MET A 405 -8.82 -8.77 5.30
CA MET A 405 -8.66 -9.55 6.53
C MET A 405 -7.85 -10.83 6.29
N ASP A 406 -7.85 -11.36 5.07
CA ASP A 406 -7.14 -12.59 4.74
C ASP A 406 -5.66 -12.36 4.35
N LYS A 407 -4.83 -13.29 4.82
CA LYS A 407 -3.39 -13.39 4.55
C LYS A 407 -3.04 -14.43 3.48
N GLN A 408 -4.03 -15.13 2.91
CA GLN A 408 -3.78 -16.25 2.00
C GLN A 408 -2.84 -15.88 0.84
N GLN A 409 -2.77 -14.61 0.43
CA GLN A 409 -1.73 -14.16 -0.49
C GLN A 409 -1.35 -12.67 -0.37
N THR A 410 -0.17 -12.29 -0.87
CA THR A 410 0.49 -10.97 -0.68
C THR A 410 -0.27 -9.73 -1.17
N ALA A 411 -1.18 -9.89 -2.12
CA ALA A 411 -2.05 -8.86 -2.70
C ALA A 411 -3.50 -8.95 -2.19
N GLN A 412 -3.78 -9.80 -1.18
CA GLN A 412 -5.08 -9.89 -0.51
C GLN A 412 -6.26 -10.04 -1.48
N ILE A 413 -6.21 -11.06 -2.32
CA ILE A 413 -7.24 -11.36 -3.33
C ILE A 413 -8.14 -12.41 -2.70
N THR A 414 -9.44 -12.26 -2.88
CA THR A 414 -10.41 -13.22 -2.36
C THR A 414 -10.17 -14.59 -2.98
N THR A 415 -10.26 -15.63 -2.15
CA THR A 415 -10.09 -17.03 -2.57
C THR A 415 -11.41 -17.70 -2.89
N SER A 416 -12.53 -17.02 -2.66
CA SER A 416 -13.83 -17.40 -3.21
C SER A 416 -14.76 -16.21 -3.40
N ILE A 417 -15.71 -16.35 -4.31
CA ILE A 417 -16.82 -15.41 -4.50
C ILE A 417 -18.12 -16.22 -4.40
N THR A 418 -19.05 -15.75 -3.56
CA THR A 418 -20.40 -16.33 -3.50
C THR A 418 -21.31 -15.56 -4.46
N ASP A 419 -21.87 -16.26 -5.45
CA ASP A 419 -22.88 -15.69 -6.33
C ASP A 419 -24.15 -15.40 -5.53
N SER A 420 -24.48 -14.13 -5.37
CA SER A 420 -25.59 -13.69 -4.51
C SER A 420 -26.97 -14.17 -4.98
N ARG A 421 -27.12 -14.55 -6.26
CA ARG A 421 -28.39 -15.00 -6.84
C ARG A 421 -28.64 -16.49 -6.64
N SER A 422 -27.61 -17.30 -6.82
CA SER A 422 -27.69 -18.77 -6.74
C SER A 422 -27.19 -19.34 -5.42
N GLY A 423 -26.43 -18.58 -4.64
CA GLY A 423 -25.72 -19.07 -3.45
C GLY A 423 -24.50 -19.94 -3.78
N LEU A 424 -24.14 -20.06 -5.06
CA LEU A 424 -22.99 -20.85 -5.49
C LEU A 424 -21.69 -20.22 -4.99
N VAL A 425 -20.90 -20.97 -4.24
CA VAL A 425 -19.54 -20.58 -3.84
C VAL A 425 -18.59 -20.99 -4.96
N ILE A 426 -17.89 -20.01 -5.53
CA ILE A 426 -16.94 -20.19 -6.62
C ILE A 426 -15.54 -19.95 -6.05
N PRO A 427 -14.68 -20.97 -5.94
CA PRO A 427 -13.27 -20.76 -5.63
C PRO A 427 -12.63 -19.88 -6.70
N THR A 428 -11.83 -18.89 -6.27
CA THR A 428 -11.23 -17.90 -7.17
C THR A 428 -9.73 -17.86 -7.05
N SER A 429 -9.07 -17.70 -8.19
CA SER A 429 -7.64 -17.47 -8.36
C SER A 429 -7.41 -16.56 -9.56
N PRO A 430 -6.51 -15.56 -9.45
CA PRO A 430 -6.10 -14.76 -10.59
C PRO A 430 -5.24 -15.56 -11.60
N GLU A 431 -4.59 -16.64 -11.17
CA GLU A 431 -3.69 -17.46 -11.99
C GLU A 431 -4.44 -18.35 -13.00
N ASN A 432 -5.74 -18.59 -12.81
CA ASN A 432 -6.56 -19.43 -13.71
C ASN A 432 -7.82 -18.73 -14.22
N ASP A 433 -7.86 -17.39 -14.13
CA ASP A 433 -8.97 -16.51 -14.53
C ASP A 433 -10.30 -16.70 -13.80
N SER A 434 -10.41 -17.66 -12.87
CA SER A 434 -11.66 -17.90 -12.11
C SER A 434 -12.09 -16.68 -11.29
N LEU A 435 -11.17 -15.82 -10.85
CA LEU A 435 -11.50 -14.55 -10.20
C LEU A 435 -12.39 -13.66 -11.07
N CYS A 436 -12.05 -13.51 -12.36
CA CYS A 436 -12.83 -12.71 -13.30
C CYS A 436 -14.09 -13.47 -13.72
N LEU A 437 -13.93 -14.75 -14.05
CA LEU A 437 -15.03 -15.58 -14.55
C LEU A 437 -16.13 -15.82 -13.51
N ALA A 438 -15.86 -15.71 -12.21
CA ALA A 438 -16.90 -15.78 -11.17
C ALA A 438 -18.05 -14.78 -11.39
N CYS A 439 -17.75 -13.63 -12.00
CA CYS A 439 -18.74 -12.62 -12.38
C CYS A 439 -19.01 -12.59 -13.89
N HIS A 440 -17.97 -12.71 -14.72
CA HIS A 440 -18.05 -12.53 -16.16
C HIS A 440 -18.52 -13.76 -16.95
N ALA A 441 -18.45 -14.97 -16.38
CA ALA A 441 -19.07 -16.14 -17.00
C ALA A 441 -20.56 -15.88 -17.25
N THR A 442 -21.13 -16.48 -18.29
CA THR A 442 -22.50 -16.27 -18.81
C THR A 442 -22.75 -14.92 -19.51
N HIS A 443 -21.74 -14.05 -19.64
CA HIS A 443 -21.90 -12.73 -20.26
C HIS A 443 -20.95 -12.52 -21.44
N GLY A 444 -21.41 -11.79 -22.46
CA GLY A 444 -20.58 -11.35 -23.58
C GLY A 444 -19.78 -12.49 -24.24
N PRO A 445 -18.46 -12.33 -24.45
CA PRO A 445 -17.60 -13.38 -25.00
C PRO A 445 -17.59 -14.70 -24.20
N PHE A 446 -17.98 -14.67 -22.93
CA PHE A 446 -17.98 -15.81 -22.01
C PHE A 446 -19.38 -16.40 -21.78
N ALA A 447 -20.36 -16.08 -22.64
CA ALA A 447 -21.73 -16.60 -22.55
C ALA A 447 -21.81 -18.13 -22.55
N ASN A 448 -20.81 -18.80 -23.14
CA ASN A 448 -20.72 -20.27 -23.23
C ASN A 448 -20.00 -20.92 -22.04
N ILE A 449 -19.65 -20.16 -20.99
CA ILE A 449 -19.15 -20.68 -19.72
C ILE A 449 -20.22 -20.42 -18.66
N THR A 450 -20.62 -21.46 -17.92
CA THR A 450 -21.52 -21.31 -16.77
C THR A 450 -20.74 -21.06 -15.49
N LYS A 451 -21.34 -20.38 -14.50
CA LYS A 451 -20.71 -20.20 -13.18
C LYS A 451 -20.43 -21.54 -12.46
N ALA A 452 -21.26 -22.56 -12.68
CA ALA A 452 -21.04 -23.90 -12.14
C ALA A 452 -19.76 -24.56 -12.70
N GLN A 453 -19.47 -24.35 -13.99
CA GLN A 453 -18.23 -24.82 -14.60
C GLN A 453 -17.01 -24.09 -14.01
N VAL A 454 -17.13 -22.79 -13.73
CA VAL A 454 -16.05 -22.02 -13.06
C VAL A 454 -15.84 -22.52 -11.64
N ALA A 455 -16.91 -22.80 -10.89
CA ALA A 455 -16.83 -23.34 -9.53
C ALA A 455 -16.16 -24.72 -9.48
N ASP A 456 -16.37 -25.55 -10.50
CA ASP A 456 -15.71 -26.84 -10.69
C ASP A 456 -14.63 -26.77 -11.78
N PHE A 457 -13.70 -25.81 -11.62
CA PHE A 457 -12.69 -25.50 -12.62
C PHE A 457 -11.91 -26.73 -13.10
N ALA A 458 -11.46 -27.59 -12.17
CA ALA A 458 -10.59 -28.73 -12.48
C ALA A 458 -11.22 -29.73 -13.46
N ASN A 459 -12.55 -29.90 -13.42
CA ASN A 459 -13.25 -30.80 -14.34
C ASN A 459 -13.72 -30.10 -15.63
N ASN A 460 -13.61 -28.78 -15.70
CA ASN A 460 -14.14 -27.96 -16.80
C ASN A 460 -13.07 -27.10 -17.49
N GLU A 461 -11.80 -27.30 -17.15
CA GLU A 461 -10.68 -26.51 -17.66
C GLU A 461 -10.65 -26.49 -19.18
N GLU A 462 -10.83 -27.62 -19.87
CA GLU A 462 -10.82 -27.67 -21.34
C GLU A 462 -11.93 -26.81 -21.97
N ALA A 463 -13.14 -26.84 -21.39
CA ALA A 463 -14.27 -26.06 -21.87
C ALA A 463 -14.05 -24.55 -21.64
N ILE A 464 -13.51 -24.19 -20.47
CA ILE A 464 -13.14 -22.80 -20.13
C ILE A 464 -12.02 -22.34 -21.07
N ALA A 465 -10.94 -23.11 -21.17
CA ALA A 465 -9.78 -22.85 -22.00
C ALA A 465 -10.16 -22.58 -23.45
N LYS A 466 -11.09 -23.35 -24.02
CA LYS A 466 -11.58 -23.15 -25.40
C LYS A 466 -12.21 -21.77 -25.59
N VAL A 467 -13.05 -21.34 -24.65
CA VAL A 467 -13.75 -20.05 -24.75
C VAL A 467 -12.79 -18.90 -24.47
N VAL A 468 -11.93 -19.02 -23.44
CA VAL A 468 -10.95 -17.98 -23.11
C VAL A 468 -9.93 -17.83 -24.23
N SER A 469 -9.43 -18.93 -24.82
CA SER A 469 -8.50 -18.89 -25.96
C SER A 469 -9.14 -18.28 -27.20
N ALA A 470 -10.42 -18.51 -27.44
CA ALA A 470 -11.15 -17.88 -28.55
C ALA A 470 -11.29 -16.36 -28.35
N HIS A 471 -11.35 -15.90 -27.11
CA HIS A 471 -11.36 -14.47 -26.78
C HIS A 471 -9.96 -13.84 -26.88
N SER A 472 -8.95 -14.49 -26.28
CA SER A 472 -7.58 -13.97 -26.19
C SER A 472 -6.76 -14.16 -27.47
N ASN A 473 -7.19 -15.08 -28.35
CA ASN A 473 -6.43 -15.56 -29.51
C ASN A 473 -5.05 -16.13 -29.16
N HIS A 474 -4.90 -16.65 -27.93
CA HIS A 474 -3.70 -17.33 -27.45
C HIS A 474 -4.08 -18.69 -26.84
N PRO A 475 -3.14 -19.65 -26.76
CA PRO A 475 -3.36 -20.85 -25.96
C PRO A 475 -3.69 -20.49 -24.51
N PHE A 476 -4.59 -21.23 -23.88
CA PHE A 476 -4.87 -21.10 -22.46
C PHE A 476 -3.71 -21.71 -21.64
N ALA A 477 -2.92 -20.83 -21.02
CA ALA A 477 -1.88 -21.21 -20.07
C ALA A 477 -1.62 -20.04 -19.09
N PRO A 478 -2.68 -19.58 -18.38
CA PRO A 478 -2.63 -18.36 -17.57
C PRO A 478 -1.70 -18.47 -16.35
N GLU A 479 -1.42 -19.69 -15.90
CA GLU A 479 -0.57 -20.03 -14.75
C GLU A 479 0.93 -20.05 -15.07
N ARG A 480 1.29 -20.10 -16.37
CA ARG A 480 2.69 -20.19 -16.80
C ARG A 480 3.38 -18.84 -16.70
N ILE A 481 4.71 -18.84 -16.80
CA ILE A 481 5.55 -17.62 -16.72
C ILE A 481 5.15 -16.53 -17.72
N MET A 482 4.60 -16.92 -18.86
CA MET A 482 4.11 -16.01 -19.90
C MET A 482 2.67 -15.53 -19.64
N GLY A 483 1.92 -16.22 -18.79
CA GLY A 483 0.52 -15.98 -18.46
C GLY A 483 -0.35 -15.81 -19.69
N LEU A 484 -0.27 -16.78 -20.61
CA LEU A 484 -1.00 -16.74 -21.88
C LEU A 484 -2.49 -16.87 -21.61
N SER A 485 -3.27 -15.99 -22.23
CA SER A 485 -4.72 -15.89 -22.01
C SER A 485 -5.16 -15.51 -20.60
N ASN A 486 -4.23 -15.11 -19.71
CA ASN A 486 -4.59 -14.58 -18.40
C ASN A 486 -5.27 -13.21 -18.55
N CYS A 487 -6.43 -13.04 -17.92
CA CYS A 487 -7.25 -11.83 -18.02
C CYS A 487 -6.50 -10.60 -17.50
N ILE A 488 -5.83 -10.71 -16.36
CA ILE A 488 -5.15 -9.59 -15.69
C ILE A 488 -3.98 -9.10 -16.54
N ASN A 489 -3.26 -9.99 -17.22
CA ASN A 489 -2.15 -9.58 -18.09
C ASN A 489 -2.59 -8.67 -19.25
N CYS A 490 -3.82 -8.78 -19.75
CA CYS A 490 -4.31 -7.92 -20.83
C CYS A 490 -5.14 -6.74 -20.32
N HIS A 491 -6.00 -6.97 -19.33
CA HIS A 491 -6.95 -5.97 -18.83
C HIS A 491 -6.36 -5.11 -17.70
N MET A 492 -5.32 -5.56 -17.02
CA MET A 492 -4.62 -4.83 -15.98
C MET A 492 -3.12 -4.73 -16.32
N SER A 493 -2.80 -4.40 -17.57
CA SER A 493 -1.41 -4.15 -17.99
C SER A 493 -0.77 -3.07 -17.12
N THR A 494 0.56 -2.93 -17.17
CA THR A 494 1.29 -2.03 -16.26
C THR A 494 0.73 -0.60 -16.29
N SER A 495 0.36 -0.10 -17.47
CA SER A 495 -0.23 1.23 -17.62
C SER A 495 -1.74 1.29 -17.41
N ALA A 496 -2.50 0.23 -17.72
CA ALA A 496 -3.95 0.21 -17.57
C ALA A 496 -4.39 -0.09 -16.13
N ASN A 497 -3.69 -0.98 -15.45
CA ASN A 497 -3.82 -1.29 -14.03
C ASN A 497 -5.30 -1.55 -13.63
N HIS A 498 -5.80 -0.96 -12.54
CA HIS A 498 -7.19 -1.10 -12.09
C HIS A 498 -8.20 -0.28 -12.92
N THR A 499 -7.97 -0.08 -14.22
CA THR A 499 -9.06 0.34 -15.15
C THR A 499 -9.80 -0.87 -15.72
N TRP A 500 -9.17 -2.06 -15.72
CA TRP A 500 -9.63 -3.29 -16.38
C TRP A 500 -9.87 -3.17 -17.89
N TRP A 501 -9.33 -2.13 -18.50
CA TRP A 501 -9.41 -1.89 -19.94
C TRP A 501 -8.17 -2.45 -20.64
N VAL A 502 -8.38 -3.00 -21.84
CA VAL A 502 -7.27 -3.33 -22.72
C VAL A 502 -6.82 -2.05 -23.42
N THR A 503 -5.59 -1.59 -23.17
CA THR A 503 -4.99 -0.49 -23.94
C THR A 503 -4.64 -1.01 -25.33
N LYS A 504 -5.23 -0.43 -26.37
CA LYS A 504 -5.23 -1.03 -27.70
C LYS A 504 -4.02 -0.60 -28.53
N PRO A 505 -3.49 -1.47 -29.40
CA PRO A 505 -2.38 -1.10 -30.31
C PRO A 505 -2.70 0.09 -31.24
N GLU A 506 -3.96 0.28 -31.64
CA GLU A 506 -4.36 1.42 -32.48
C GLU A 506 -4.15 2.77 -31.79
N ASP A 507 -4.31 2.79 -30.46
CA ASP A 507 -4.12 4.00 -29.67
C ASP A 507 -2.65 4.42 -29.70
N THR A 508 -1.71 3.47 -29.63
CA THR A 508 -0.27 3.74 -29.82
C THR A 508 -0.02 4.49 -31.14
N LEU A 509 -0.58 4.02 -32.26
CA LEU A 509 -0.39 4.67 -33.57
C LEU A 509 -1.05 6.06 -33.63
N THR A 510 -2.25 6.18 -33.07
CA THR A 510 -3.01 7.42 -33.05
C THR A 510 -2.28 8.50 -32.24
N TYR A 511 -1.81 8.17 -31.04
CA TYR A 511 -1.18 9.15 -30.17
C TYR A 511 0.26 9.51 -30.56
N MET A 512 0.97 8.61 -31.26
CA MET A 512 2.25 8.94 -31.88
C MET A 512 2.12 9.93 -33.06
N THR A 513 0.97 9.96 -33.75
CA THR A 513 0.76 10.82 -34.94
C THR A 513 0.09 12.14 -34.61
N THR A 514 -0.73 12.20 -33.56
CA THR A 514 -1.45 13.43 -33.12
C THR A 514 -0.56 14.47 -32.47
N GLY A 515 0.70 14.14 -32.16
CA GLY A 515 1.69 15.07 -31.67
C GLY A 515 1.42 15.61 -30.27
N VAL A 516 0.66 14.88 -29.45
CA VAL A 516 0.37 15.25 -28.07
C VAL A 516 1.66 15.30 -27.27
N LYS A 517 1.84 16.37 -26.50
CA LYS A 517 3.05 16.62 -25.71
C LYS A 517 2.72 16.70 -24.22
N ASP A 518 3.64 16.23 -23.39
CA ASP A 518 3.56 16.39 -21.94
C ASP A 518 3.76 17.86 -21.56
N SER A 519 3.63 18.19 -20.27
CA SER A 519 3.89 19.53 -19.74
C SER A 519 5.32 20.04 -19.99
N ASN A 520 6.24 19.18 -20.41
CA ASN A 520 7.63 19.49 -20.75
C ASN A 520 7.87 19.59 -22.27
N GLY A 521 6.85 19.40 -23.10
CA GLY A 521 6.95 19.49 -24.56
C GLY A 521 7.46 18.21 -25.26
N ASN A 522 7.59 17.08 -24.55
CA ASN A 522 7.95 15.79 -25.13
C ASN A 522 6.72 15.09 -25.68
N TYR A 523 6.83 14.37 -26.80
CA TYR A 523 5.74 13.55 -27.30
C TYR A 523 5.29 12.53 -26.24
N VAL A 524 3.99 12.40 -26.04
CA VAL A 524 3.38 11.42 -25.17
C VAL A 524 2.98 10.25 -26.05
N GLY A 525 3.79 9.20 -26.03
CA GLY A 525 3.41 7.91 -26.59
C GLY A 525 2.19 7.32 -25.90
N TYR A 526 1.63 6.23 -26.39
CA TYR A 526 0.53 5.54 -25.69
C TYR A 526 0.82 4.04 -25.59
N PRO A 527 0.81 3.46 -24.37
CA PRO A 527 1.06 2.04 -24.17
C PRO A 527 -0.04 1.17 -24.77
N ASN A 528 0.31 -0.03 -25.19
CA ASN A 528 -0.68 -1.07 -25.47
C ASN A 528 -0.37 -2.36 -24.72
N ALA A 529 -1.43 -3.06 -24.29
CA ALA A 529 -1.32 -4.19 -23.37
C ALA A 529 -0.58 -5.39 -23.96
N CYS A 530 -0.74 -5.65 -25.27
CA CYS A 530 -0.05 -6.74 -25.96
C CYS A 530 1.48 -6.57 -25.91
N ALA A 531 1.94 -5.34 -26.16
CA ALA A 531 3.34 -4.97 -26.10
C ALA A 531 3.86 -4.96 -24.65
N GLU A 532 3.16 -4.31 -23.71
CA GLU A 532 3.55 -4.23 -22.29
C GLU A 532 3.74 -5.60 -21.64
N SER A 533 2.81 -6.52 -21.89
CA SER A 533 2.77 -7.78 -21.17
C SER A 533 3.70 -8.83 -21.77
N CYS A 534 3.89 -8.83 -23.10
CA CYS A 534 4.62 -9.89 -23.79
C CYS A 534 5.55 -9.40 -24.91
N HIS A 535 5.03 -8.62 -25.86
CA HIS A 535 5.71 -8.44 -27.15
C HIS A 535 6.86 -7.42 -27.14
N ASN A 536 7.00 -6.58 -26.10
CA ASN A 536 8.19 -5.72 -25.95
C ASN A 536 9.37 -6.46 -25.31
N THR A 537 9.13 -7.26 -24.27
CA THR A 537 10.21 -7.69 -23.36
C THR A 537 10.40 -9.19 -23.26
N ARG A 538 9.45 -10.00 -23.75
CA ARG A 538 9.46 -11.45 -23.52
C ARG A 538 9.46 -12.26 -24.81
N VAL A 539 8.78 -11.79 -25.86
CA VAL A 539 8.50 -12.58 -27.06
C VAL A 539 8.83 -11.81 -28.34
N ASN A 540 9.76 -12.33 -29.13
CA ASN A 540 10.14 -11.78 -30.45
C ASN A 540 9.64 -12.68 -31.59
N ILE A 541 8.33 -12.84 -31.74
CA ILE A 541 7.73 -13.64 -32.82
C ILE A 541 7.61 -12.87 -34.14
N PHE A 542 7.74 -11.54 -34.10
CA PHE A 542 7.58 -10.66 -35.26
C PHE A 542 8.91 -10.23 -35.89
N GLY A 543 10.04 -10.72 -35.39
CA GLY A 543 11.37 -10.41 -35.94
C GLY A 543 11.86 -8.98 -35.68
N LEU A 544 11.20 -8.22 -34.79
CA LEU A 544 11.60 -6.85 -34.43
C LEU A 544 12.71 -6.79 -33.37
N GLY A 545 13.02 -7.90 -32.72
CA GLY A 545 13.81 -7.92 -31.49
C GLY A 545 12.97 -7.61 -30.26
N LEU A 546 13.63 -7.53 -29.10
CA LEU A 546 13.02 -7.02 -27.87
C LEU A 546 13.31 -5.52 -27.75
N ASP A 547 12.37 -4.80 -27.16
CA ASP A 547 12.47 -3.35 -26.96
C ASP A 547 13.64 -3.01 -26.02
N PRO A 548 14.62 -2.21 -26.49
CA PRO A 548 15.70 -1.73 -25.62
C PRO A 548 15.25 -0.65 -24.61
N ALA A 549 14.05 -0.09 -24.75
CA ALA A 549 13.52 0.96 -23.88
C ALA A 549 12.00 0.78 -23.60
N PRO A 550 11.59 -0.33 -22.96
CA PRO A 550 10.19 -0.80 -22.86
C PRO A 550 9.22 0.10 -22.09
N THR A 551 9.70 1.21 -21.53
CA THR A 551 8.91 2.22 -20.82
C THR A 551 8.72 3.51 -21.62
N THR A 552 9.31 3.60 -22.82
CA THR A 552 9.27 4.82 -23.66
C THR A 552 8.47 4.57 -24.94
N TRP A 553 7.20 4.96 -24.95
CA TRP A 553 6.23 4.66 -26.01
C TRP A 553 6.28 5.58 -27.25
N THR A 554 7.43 6.18 -27.52
CA THR A 554 7.61 7.18 -28.60
C THR A 554 8.64 6.74 -29.63
N LYS A 555 9.02 5.46 -29.65
CA LYS A 555 10.09 4.94 -30.50
C LYS A 555 9.55 4.26 -31.75
N ASP A 556 10.35 4.22 -32.80
CA ASP A 556 9.99 3.48 -34.03
C ASP A 556 9.68 2.01 -33.75
N TYR A 557 10.31 1.42 -32.73
CA TYR A 557 9.98 0.08 -32.25
C TYR A 557 8.49 -0.04 -31.88
N ASP A 558 7.98 0.84 -31.01
CA ASP A 558 6.57 0.84 -30.58
C ASP A 558 5.63 0.99 -31.77
N LYS A 559 5.96 1.90 -32.69
CA LYS A 559 5.17 2.13 -33.90
C LYS A 559 5.14 0.88 -34.79
N ASN A 560 6.29 0.26 -35.02
CA ASN A 560 6.40 -0.92 -35.87
C ASN A 560 5.65 -2.11 -35.25
N LEU A 561 5.83 -2.33 -33.95
CA LEU A 561 5.12 -3.38 -33.22
C LEU A 561 3.61 -3.13 -33.23
N ALA A 562 3.16 -1.91 -32.94
CA ALA A 562 1.75 -1.56 -32.97
C ALA A 562 1.14 -1.79 -34.37
N ASN A 563 1.80 -1.40 -35.46
CA ASN A 563 1.32 -1.69 -36.82
C ASN A 563 1.10 -3.20 -37.08
N ILE A 564 2.02 -4.04 -36.59
CA ILE A 564 1.87 -5.50 -36.71
C ILE A 564 0.67 -5.97 -35.89
N LEU A 565 0.56 -5.53 -34.63
CA LEU A 565 -0.51 -5.95 -33.72
C LEU A 565 -1.90 -5.52 -34.21
N VAL A 566 -2.04 -4.33 -34.81
CA VAL A 566 -3.29 -3.84 -35.41
C VAL A 566 -3.79 -4.76 -36.52
N THR A 567 -2.89 -5.43 -37.27
CA THR A 567 -3.29 -6.40 -38.32
C THR A 567 -4.06 -7.59 -37.75
N TYR A 568 -3.84 -7.92 -36.48
CA TYR A 568 -4.49 -9.01 -35.77
C TYR A 568 -5.67 -8.53 -34.94
N TYR A 569 -5.42 -7.60 -34.02
CA TYR A 569 -6.37 -7.16 -32.98
C TYR A 569 -7.18 -5.92 -33.38
N GLY A 570 -6.74 -5.14 -34.36
CA GLY A 570 -7.36 -3.84 -34.64
C GLY A 570 -8.70 -3.91 -35.37
N PRO A 571 -9.31 -2.75 -35.66
CA PRO A 571 -10.52 -2.67 -36.47
C PRO A 571 -10.33 -3.37 -37.83
N GLY A 572 -11.14 -4.40 -38.09
CA GLY A 572 -11.02 -5.24 -39.30
C GLY A 572 -9.84 -6.24 -39.27
N GLY A 573 -9.16 -6.37 -38.13
CA GLY A 573 -8.07 -7.30 -37.91
C GLY A 573 -8.51 -8.76 -38.03
N THR A 574 -7.54 -9.62 -38.34
CA THR A 574 -7.78 -11.03 -38.69
C THR A 574 -8.41 -11.85 -37.56
N TRP A 575 -8.34 -11.42 -36.29
CA TRP A 575 -8.98 -12.11 -35.17
C TRP A 575 -10.49 -11.82 -35.05
N TRP A 576 -10.94 -10.66 -35.50
CA TRP A 576 -12.35 -10.22 -35.33
C TRP A 576 -13.13 -10.21 -36.64
N ASN A 577 -12.44 -10.10 -37.78
CA ASN A 577 -13.06 -10.12 -39.10
C ASN A 577 -13.23 -11.57 -39.58
N THR A 578 -14.36 -12.19 -39.24
CA THR A 578 -14.71 -13.55 -39.66
C THR A 578 -15.37 -13.61 -41.05
N THR A 579 -15.44 -12.49 -41.77
CA THR A 579 -15.88 -12.52 -43.18
C THR A 579 -14.78 -13.19 -43.98
N PRO A 580 -15.05 -14.32 -44.67
CA PRO A 580 -14.06 -14.94 -45.53
C PRO A 580 -13.64 -13.89 -46.57
N THR A 581 -12.34 -13.63 -46.69
CA THR A 581 -11.82 -12.93 -47.86
C THR A 581 -12.24 -13.78 -49.08
N PRO A 582 -12.86 -13.18 -50.13
CA PRO A 582 -13.46 -13.93 -51.24
C PRO A 582 -12.55 -14.97 -51.90
#